data_AF-A0A7W7H1A7-F1
#
_entry.id   AF-A0A7W7H1A7-F1
#
_cell.length_a   1.000
_cell.length_b   1.000
_cell.length_c   1.000
_cell.angle_alpha   90.00
_cell.angle_beta   90.00
_cell.angle_gamma   90.00
#
_symmetry.space_group_name_H-M   'P 1'
#
loop_
_entity.id
_entity.type
_entity.pdbx_description
1 polymer ?
#
loop_
_entity_poly.entity_id
_entity_poly.type
_entity_poly.pdbx_seq_one_letter_code
_entity_poly.pdbx_strand_id
1 'polypeptide(L)'
;MTSEFSFPRLRVNALTWADVDPDRHPFDPGTVHDVVRAIAPAGGVPEPFRYDPGRGFDHLADQARWDWQRAMTVALAEHYGVWACGWLAEMAGLTADGAMVVRWSGARESITTPEETLDAVAGALVDWRIFLDDLAELFPRHLPLPADPRAASRAWEATVASLVATVAARSGADEHWYPVCALVLKWFLAVAEVPGENHDALVDAAIGGRFWSFVSPLGAEVADAAESLAAMLTGVPAAPDDVWPDTWPQDWPSWRSTELPTAARAPWVTAPAVPDTLEAWRQVREAARWEHAVEHVTGPVRTARDGIAEHLARRKYDGSRALAAVELVRADAAEGGSLTFARLETWQRKVLAAAAVPFRTTSAWARGGRERYAYREELPGAFEVCLAEATDPAVPLPSRAARVYLDVLHFHPFADGNARSAALALYFVLAREEVVLDRAAPLLMTRWPTPDAHGAEGLARFVATLIKQTRRSQDSYLGDLNRAP
;
A
#
# COMPACT_ATOMS: atom_id res chain seq x y z
N MET A 1 40.83 -18.41 0.52
CA MET A 1 40.49 -17.55 1.68
C MET A 1 39.76 -16.33 1.14
N THR A 2 38.44 -16.29 1.26
CA THR A 2 37.61 -15.07 1.23
C THR A 2 36.17 -15.51 1.51
N SER A 3 35.93 -15.97 2.74
CA SER A 3 34.60 -16.23 3.29
C SER A 3 34.56 -15.50 4.62
N GLU A 4 34.46 -14.16 4.56
CA GLU A 4 34.31 -13.34 5.77
C GLU A 4 33.71 -11.94 5.52
N PHE A 5 33.11 -11.68 4.36
CA PHE A 5 32.17 -10.56 4.24
C PHE A 5 30.78 -11.11 4.57
N SER A 6 30.43 -11.08 5.85
CA SER A 6 29.02 -11.07 6.22
C SER A 6 28.42 -9.83 5.55
N PHE A 7 27.35 -10.01 4.78
CA PHE A 7 26.71 -9.01 3.92
C PHE A 7 25.68 -8.05 4.58
N PRO A 8 25.48 -7.95 5.91
CA PRO A 8 24.33 -7.18 6.42
C PRO A 8 24.44 -5.67 6.21
N ARG A 9 25.66 -5.11 6.05
CA ARG A 9 25.86 -3.66 5.82
C ARG A 9 25.63 -3.18 4.39
N LEU A 10 25.59 -4.08 3.40
CA LEU A 10 25.36 -3.72 1.99
C LEU A 10 23.87 -3.64 1.64
N ARG A 11 22.99 -3.61 2.65
CA ARG A 11 21.55 -3.40 2.47
C ARG A 11 21.20 -1.98 2.90
N VAL A 12 20.43 -1.29 2.08
CA VAL A 12 20.01 0.10 2.35
C VAL A 12 19.35 0.25 3.73
N ASN A 13 18.57 -0.75 4.17
CA ASN A 13 17.88 -0.73 5.46
C ASN A 13 18.79 -0.92 6.69
N ALA A 14 20.09 -1.19 6.49
CA ALA A 14 21.09 -1.32 7.54
C ALA A 14 22.07 -0.13 7.58
N LEU A 15 21.94 0.83 6.64
CA LEU A 15 22.78 2.03 6.60
C LEU A 15 22.34 3.03 7.65
N THR A 16 23.29 3.65 8.34
CA THR A 16 23.07 4.81 9.22
C THR A 16 23.21 6.11 8.45
N TRP A 17 22.73 7.23 8.99
CA TRP A 17 22.97 8.55 8.37
C TRP A 17 24.46 8.80 8.13
N ALA A 18 25.31 8.42 9.10
CA ALA A 18 26.77 8.55 8.99
C ALA A 18 27.40 7.76 7.83
N ASP A 19 26.73 6.71 7.35
CA ASP A 19 27.14 5.89 6.20
C ASP A 19 26.68 6.47 4.85
N VAL A 20 25.71 7.40 4.85
CA VAL A 20 25.10 7.98 3.63
C VAL A 20 25.22 9.50 3.53
N ASP A 21 25.72 10.15 4.57
CA ASP A 21 25.88 11.60 4.67
C ASP A 21 26.68 12.13 3.46
N PRO A 22 26.05 12.91 2.56
CA PRO A 22 26.64 13.30 1.29
C PRO A 22 27.94 14.10 1.45
N ASP A 23 28.12 14.80 2.57
CA ASP A 23 29.34 15.56 2.89
C ASP A 23 30.56 14.65 3.12
N ARG A 24 30.33 13.38 3.45
CA ARG A 24 31.38 12.38 3.68
C ARG A 24 31.76 11.61 2.42
N HIS A 25 31.01 11.80 1.35
CA HIS A 25 31.12 11.00 0.14
C HIS A 25 31.17 11.91 -1.10
N PRO A 26 32.35 12.38 -1.52
CA PRO A 26 32.46 13.14 -2.77
C PRO A 26 31.94 12.33 -3.96
N PHE A 27 31.13 12.94 -4.81
CA PHE A 27 30.53 12.30 -5.98
C PHE A 27 30.44 13.29 -7.14
N ASP A 28 30.89 12.86 -8.33
CA ASP A 28 30.79 13.63 -9.58
C ASP A 28 29.78 12.95 -10.52
N PRO A 29 28.55 13.49 -10.65
CA PRO A 29 27.54 12.95 -11.55
C PRO A 29 27.98 12.91 -13.01
N GLY A 30 28.93 13.74 -13.43
CA GLY A 30 29.42 13.78 -14.82
C GLY A 30 30.24 12.56 -15.23
N THR A 31 30.74 11.79 -14.27
CA THR A 31 31.60 10.61 -14.51
C THR A 31 30.90 9.28 -14.32
N VAL A 32 29.68 9.29 -13.77
CA VAL A 32 29.01 8.08 -13.27
C VAL A 32 28.77 7.02 -14.36
N HIS A 33 28.38 7.43 -15.58
CA HIS A 33 28.12 6.49 -16.67
C HIS A 33 29.40 5.73 -17.08
N ASP A 34 30.53 6.42 -17.18
CA ASP A 34 31.81 5.81 -17.55
C ASP A 34 32.32 4.88 -16.46
N VAL A 35 32.18 5.28 -15.19
CA VAL A 35 32.56 4.45 -14.05
C VAL A 35 31.70 3.20 -13.97
N VAL A 36 30.37 3.31 -14.06
CA VAL A 36 29.44 2.17 -13.98
C VAL A 36 29.75 1.14 -15.07
N ARG A 37 30.06 1.59 -16.30
CA ARG A 37 30.49 0.69 -17.39
C ARG A 37 31.83 0.03 -17.10
N ALA A 38 32.78 0.76 -16.50
CA ALA A 38 34.12 0.24 -16.19
C ALA A 38 34.12 -0.81 -15.06
N ILE A 39 33.22 -0.67 -14.09
CA ILE A 39 33.13 -1.57 -12.92
C ILE A 39 32.08 -2.68 -13.08
N ALA A 40 31.43 -2.77 -14.25
CA ALA A 40 30.40 -3.76 -14.51
C ALA A 40 30.91 -5.19 -14.21
N PRO A 41 30.10 -6.07 -13.58
CA PRO A 41 30.53 -7.42 -13.23
C PRO A 41 31.10 -8.19 -14.43
N ALA A 42 32.20 -8.92 -14.22
CA ALA A 42 32.93 -9.62 -15.29
C ALA A 42 32.09 -10.66 -16.07
N GLY A 43 30.98 -11.14 -15.50
CA GLY A 43 30.02 -12.03 -16.17
C GLY A 43 29.11 -11.33 -17.18
N GLY A 44 29.20 -10.00 -17.30
CA GLY A 44 28.31 -9.18 -18.12
C GLY A 44 26.92 -8.99 -17.50
N VAL A 45 26.12 -8.13 -18.13
CA VAL A 45 24.68 -8.02 -17.82
C VAL A 45 24.00 -9.33 -18.25
N PRO A 46 23.11 -9.92 -17.43
CA PRO A 46 22.38 -11.13 -17.78
C PRO A 46 21.58 -10.96 -19.08
N GLU A 47 21.27 -12.08 -19.74
CA GLU A 47 20.40 -12.05 -20.91
C GLU A 47 19.02 -11.45 -20.58
N PRO A 48 18.47 -10.60 -21.47
CA PRO A 48 17.16 -10.01 -21.25
C PRO A 48 16.08 -11.08 -21.10
N PHE A 49 15.10 -10.78 -20.25
CA PHE A 49 13.96 -11.66 -20.02
C PHE A 49 13.23 -11.96 -21.34
N ARG A 50 13.05 -13.24 -21.67
CA ARG A 50 12.28 -13.68 -22.84
C ARG A 50 10.91 -14.15 -22.40
N TYR A 51 9.87 -13.41 -22.80
CA TYR A 51 8.50 -13.80 -22.54
C TYR A 51 8.11 -15.02 -23.38
N ASP A 52 7.76 -16.12 -22.73
CA ASP A 52 7.26 -17.34 -23.36
C ASP A 52 5.77 -17.54 -23.01
N PRO A 53 4.83 -17.39 -23.97
CA PRO A 53 3.41 -17.56 -23.72
C PRO A 53 3.07 -19.03 -23.39
N GLY A 54 3.12 -19.36 -22.11
CA GLY A 54 2.84 -20.72 -21.59
C GLY A 54 3.69 -21.08 -20.37
N ARG A 55 4.82 -20.38 -20.17
CA ARG A 55 5.61 -20.43 -18.93
C ARG A 55 5.15 -19.29 -18.02
N GLY A 56 4.95 -19.61 -16.73
CA GLY A 56 4.69 -18.59 -15.70
C GLY A 56 5.93 -17.76 -15.40
N PHE A 57 6.04 -17.29 -14.14
CA PHE A 57 7.22 -16.58 -13.63
C PHE A 57 8.53 -17.36 -13.92
N ASP A 58 9.52 -16.72 -14.55
CA ASP A 58 10.82 -17.34 -14.83
C ASP A 58 11.78 -17.16 -13.65
N HIS A 59 11.81 -18.16 -12.77
CA HIS A 59 12.67 -18.17 -11.60
C HIS A 59 14.17 -18.10 -11.91
N LEU A 60 14.62 -18.59 -13.08
CA LEU A 60 16.04 -18.59 -13.43
C LEU A 60 16.48 -17.19 -13.88
N ALA A 61 15.66 -16.52 -14.69
CA ALA A 61 15.92 -15.14 -15.09
C ALA A 61 15.93 -14.20 -13.87
N ASP A 62 14.99 -14.38 -12.94
CA ASP A 62 14.97 -13.57 -11.72
C ASP A 62 16.16 -13.86 -10.80
N GLN A 63 16.56 -15.13 -10.65
CA GLN A 63 17.77 -15.48 -9.89
C GLN A 63 19.03 -14.87 -10.51
N ALA A 64 19.18 -14.91 -11.83
CA ALA A 64 20.32 -14.31 -12.54
C ALA A 64 20.37 -12.78 -12.35
N ARG A 65 19.22 -12.10 -12.41
CA ARG A 65 19.11 -10.68 -12.05
C ARG A 65 19.60 -10.44 -10.63
N TRP A 66 19.08 -11.18 -9.65
CA TRP A 66 19.43 -11.01 -8.24
C TRP A 66 20.93 -11.19 -7.99
N ASP A 67 21.55 -12.21 -8.59
CA ASP A 67 22.97 -12.48 -8.47
C ASP A 67 23.81 -11.33 -9.06
N TRP A 68 23.42 -10.84 -10.23
CA TRP A 68 24.08 -9.72 -10.89
C TRP A 68 23.92 -8.40 -10.13
N GLN A 69 22.71 -8.06 -9.66
CA GLN A 69 22.47 -6.84 -8.87
C GLN A 69 23.29 -6.82 -7.57
N ARG A 70 23.46 -7.98 -6.92
CA ARG A 70 24.34 -8.09 -5.74
C ARG A 70 25.80 -7.83 -6.12
N ALA A 71 26.27 -8.39 -7.23
CA ALA A 71 27.64 -8.14 -7.71
C ALA A 71 27.85 -6.66 -8.08
N MET A 72 26.88 -6.03 -8.78
CA MET A 72 26.92 -4.61 -9.11
C MET A 72 26.92 -3.74 -7.84
N THR A 73 26.10 -4.08 -6.84
CA THR A 73 26.07 -3.37 -5.55
C THR A 73 27.41 -3.42 -4.83
N VAL A 74 28.08 -4.58 -4.85
CA VAL A 74 29.44 -4.72 -4.29
C VAL A 74 30.42 -3.83 -5.05
N ALA A 75 30.42 -3.86 -6.39
CA ALA A 75 31.31 -3.04 -7.19
C ALA A 75 31.11 -1.54 -6.97
N LEU A 76 29.85 -1.09 -6.88
CA LEU A 76 29.51 0.30 -6.56
C LEU A 76 29.98 0.70 -5.16
N ALA A 77 29.76 -0.17 -4.17
CA ALA A 77 30.18 0.08 -2.80
C ALA A 77 31.72 0.10 -2.64
N GLU A 78 32.44 -0.73 -3.40
CA GLU A 78 33.90 -0.73 -3.44
C GLU A 78 34.46 0.57 -4.07
N HIS A 79 33.78 1.10 -5.09
CA HIS A 79 34.22 2.30 -5.79
C HIS A 79 33.82 3.61 -5.07
N TYR A 80 32.53 3.76 -4.74
CA TYR A 80 31.97 4.99 -4.20
C TYR A 80 31.81 4.97 -2.67
N GLY A 81 31.90 3.81 -2.04
CA GLY A 81 31.60 3.62 -0.62
C GLY A 81 30.20 3.08 -0.36
N VAL A 82 29.93 2.69 0.89
CA VAL A 82 28.69 1.98 1.30
C VAL A 82 27.39 2.76 1.03
N TRP A 83 27.44 4.09 0.94
CA TRP A 83 26.27 4.90 0.58
C TRP A 83 25.69 4.52 -0.78
N ALA A 84 26.54 4.07 -1.71
CA ALA A 84 26.14 3.73 -3.06
C ALA A 84 25.22 2.51 -3.11
N CYS A 85 25.15 1.69 -2.04
CA CYS A 85 24.19 0.58 -1.94
C CYS A 85 22.73 1.02 -2.05
N GLY A 86 22.43 2.29 -1.81
CA GLY A 86 21.09 2.85 -1.99
C GLY A 86 20.67 3.05 -3.45
N TRP A 87 21.49 2.74 -4.44
CA TRP A 87 21.05 2.73 -5.86
C TRP A 87 19.88 1.75 -6.14
N LEU A 88 19.72 0.72 -5.29
CA LEU A 88 18.58 -0.20 -5.28
C LEU A 88 17.46 0.24 -4.34
N ALA A 89 17.60 1.38 -3.65
CA ALA A 89 16.47 2.01 -2.99
C ALA A 89 15.54 2.41 -4.13
N GLU A 90 14.53 1.56 -4.38
CA GLU A 90 13.53 1.78 -5.40
C GLU A 90 12.76 3.05 -5.04
N MET A 91 13.31 4.19 -5.46
CA MET A 91 12.80 5.54 -5.29
C MET A 91 12.72 6.08 -6.71
N ALA A 92 11.51 6.33 -7.19
CA ALA A 92 11.31 6.83 -8.54
C ALA A 92 11.95 8.23 -8.72
N GLY A 93 13.02 8.34 -9.52
CA GLY A 93 13.38 9.59 -10.17
C GLY A 93 12.60 9.80 -11.47
N LEU A 94 12.32 11.05 -11.84
CA LEU A 94 11.90 11.42 -13.20
C LEU A 94 13.00 12.31 -13.79
N THR A 95 13.39 12.05 -15.04
CA THR A 95 14.08 13.06 -15.85
C THR A 95 13.07 14.04 -16.43
N ALA A 96 13.54 15.24 -16.80
CA ALA A 96 12.72 16.32 -17.38
C ALA A 96 11.97 15.91 -18.67
N ASP A 97 12.35 14.78 -19.27
CA ASP A 97 11.89 14.31 -20.57
C ASP A 97 10.83 13.18 -20.46
N GLY A 98 10.48 12.79 -19.22
CA GLY A 98 9.45 11.77 -18.98
C GLY A 98 9.88 10.33 -19.28
N ALA A 99 11.18 10.03 -19.29
CA ALA A 99 11.65 8.65 -19.33
C ALA A 99 11.41 7.97 -17.97
N MET A 100 10.77 6.80 -18.01
CA MET A 100 10.51 5.94 -16.86
C MET A 100 11.83 5.42 -16.29
N VAL A 101 12.18 5.79 -15.05
CA VAL A 101 13.35 5.22 -14.35
C VAL A 101 13.04 3.77 -13.97
N VAL A 102 13.95 2.88 -14.37
CA VAL A 102 13.81 1.42 -14.32
C VAL A 102 13.52 0.95 -12.89
N ARG A 103 12.47 0.14 -12.75
CA ARG A 103 12.10 -0.52 -11.50
C ARG A 103 12.95 -1.77 -11.34
N TRP A 104 13.68 -1.88 -10.23
CA TRP A 104 14.52 -3.02 -9.92
C TRP A 104 13.75 -4.21 -9.32
N SER A 105 12.46 -4.37 -9.65
CA SER A 105 11.54 -5.31 -9.00
C SER A 105 11.39 -6.67 -9.69
N GLY A 106 11.83 -6.83 -10.94
CA GLY A 106 11.78 -8.10 -11.67
C GLY A 106 12.68 -8.16 -12.91
N ALA A 107 13.17 -9.35 -13.27
CA ALA A 107 14.09 -9.51 -14.43
C ALA A 107 13.54 -8.96 -15.75
N ARG A 108 12.21 -8.98 -15.93
CA ARG A 108 11.56 -8.42 -17.12
C ARG A 108 11.69 -6.91 -17.21
N GLU A 109 11.57 -6.23 -16.09
CA GLU A 109 11.58 -4.77 -16.01
C GLU A 109 13.00 -4.22 -15.83
N SER A 110 13.90 -5.01 -15.23
CA SER A 110 15.22 -4.58 -14.78
C SER A 110 16.37 -4.89 -15.73
N ILE A 111 16.25 -5.91 -16.59
CA ILE A 111 17.33 -6.38 -17.45
C ILE A 111 16.88 -6.27 -18.91
N THR A 112 17.44 -5.29 -19.62
CA THR A 112 17.19 -5.05 -21.06
C THR A 112 18.46 -5.35 -21.86
N THR A 113 18.97 -4.40 -22.63
CA THR A 113 20.31 -4.50 -23.23
C THR A 113 21.38 -4.16 -22.19
N PRO A 114 22.64 -4.63 -22.35
CA PRO A 114 23.71 -4.30 -21.43
C PRO A 114 23.94 -2.79 -21.25
N GLU A 115 23.88 -2.02 -22.33
CA GLU A 115 24.09 -0.57 -22.31
C GLU A 115 22.97 0.15 -21.55
N GLU A 116 21.70 -0.11 -21.91
CA GLU A 116 20.54 0.47 -21.22
C GLU A 116 20.48 0.08 -19.75
N THR A 117 20.84 -1.16 -19.41
CA THR A 117 20.84 -1.63 -18.02
C THR A 117 21.90 -0.89 -17.21
N LEU A 118 23.10 -0.70 -17.75
CA LEU A 118 24.17 0.04 -17.07
C LEU A 118 23.86 1.54 -16.97
N ASP A 119 23.22 2.12 -17.99
CA ASP A 119 22.76 3.51 -17.93
C ASP A 119 21.65 3.70 -16.88
N ALA A 120 20.76 2.71 -16.72
CA ALA A 120 19.77 2.71 -15.65
C ALA A 120 20.39 2.63 -14.25
N VAL A 121 21.47 1.85 -14.07
CA VAL A 121 22.23 1.80 -12.80
C VAL A 121 22.83 3.18 -12.50
N ALA A 122 23.46 3.80 -13.51
CA ALA A 122 24.06 5.12 -13.38
C ALA A 122 23.03 6.18 -13.00
N GLY A 123 21.87 6.20 -13.66
CA GLY A 123 20.75 7.09 -13.33
C GLY A 123 20.24 6.87 -11.91
N ALA A 124 20.01 5.62 -11.50
CA ALA A 124 19.52 5.31 -10.15
C ALA A 124 20.49 5.75 -9.05
N LEU A 125 21.81 5.64 -9.28
CA LEU A 125 22.81 6.14 -8.33
C LEU A 125 22.80 7.68 -8.21
N VAL A 126 22.60 8.39 -9.32
CA VAL A 126 22.47 9.85 -9.32
C VAL A 126 21.20 10.29 -8.60
N ASP A 127 20.07 9.65 -8.86
CA ASP A 127 18.80 9.95 -8.19
C ASP A 127 18.89 9.70 -6.69
N TRP A 128 19.52 8.59 -6.29
CA TRP A 128 19.82 8.30 -4.90
C TRP A 128 20.69 9.39 -4.26
N ARG A 129 21.72 9.86 -4.97
CA ARG A 129 22.56 10.96 -4.48
C ARG A 129 21.77 12.25 -4.27
N ILE A 130 20.96 12.65 -5.25
CA ILE A 130 20.14 13.87 -5.16
C ILE A 130 19.22 13.79 -3.94
N PHE A 131 18.61 12.63 -3.71
CA PHE A 131 17.76 12.42 -2.53
C PHE A 131 18.53 12.58 -1.21
N LEU A 132 19.75 12.06 -1.11
CA LEU A 132 20.59 12.24 0.07
C LEU A 132 20.99 13.71 0.27
N ASP A 133 21.32 14.43 -0.81
CA ASP A 133 21.64 15.86 -0.75
C ASP A 133 20.42 16.69 -0.25
N ASP A 134 19.20 16.36 -0.68
CA ASP A 134 17.99 17.03 -0.15
C ASP A 134 17.79 16.77 1.34
N LEU A 135 18.03 15.55 1.81
CA LEU A 135 17.88 15.20 3.23
C LEU A 135 18.93 15.93 4.07
N ALA A 136 20.16 16.04 3.57
CA ALA A 136 21.22 16.79 4.21
C ALA A 136 20.91 18.29 4.30
N GLU A 137 20.20 18.85 3.32
CA GLU A 137 19.68 20.22 3.39
C GLU A 137 18.47 20.35 4.34
N LEU A 138 17.62 19.31 4.40
CA LEU A 138 16.38 19.32 5.15
C LEU A 138 16.58 19.14 6.65
N PHE A 139 17.47 18.23 7.09
CA PHE A 139 17.66 17.93 8.52
C PHE A 139 18.07 19.17 9.34
N PRO A 140 19.03 20.01 8.92
CA PRO A 140 19.42 21.20 9.67
C PRO A 140 18.31 22.26 9.78
N ARG A 141 17.32 22.27 8.88
CA ARG A 141 16.19 23.22 8.97
C ARG A 141 15.26 22.91 10.15
N HIS A 142 15.28 21.68 10.63
CA HIS A 142 14.45 21.18 11.71
C HIS A 142 15.20 21.05 13.04
N LEU A 143 16.49 21.39 13.06
CA LEU A 143 17.36 21.32 14.23
C LEU A 143 17.99 22.68 14.53
N PRO A 144 18.29 22.99 15.81
CA PRO A 144 18.02 22.19 17.00
C PRO A 144 16.55 22.27 17.43
N LEU A 145 16.08 21.24 18.12
CA LEU A 145 14.73 21.22 18.66
C LEU A 145 14.62 22.11 19.91
N PRO A 146 13.47 22.78 20.12
CA PRO A 146 13.25 23.59 21.32
C PRO A 146 13.35 22.78 22.61
N ALA A 147 13.81 23.42 23.69
CA ALA A 147 13.88 22.79 25.02
C ALA A 147 12.52 22.74 25.75
N ASP A 148 11.60 23.64 25.42
CA ASP A 148 10.25 23.63 25.99
C ASP A 148 9.45 22.42 25.44
N PRO A 149 8.87 21.55 26.29
CA PRO A 149 8.23 20.32 25.84
C PRO A 149 7.09 20.50 24.83
N ARG A 150 6.31 21.58 24.93
CA ARG A 150 5.22 21.84 23.98
C ARG A 150 5.72 22.37 22.65
N ALA A 151 6.71 23.27 22.68
CA ALA A 151 7.40 23.73 21.47
C ALA A 151 8.16 22.59 20.79
N ALA A 152 8.77 21.69 21.56
CA ALA A 152 9.41 20.48 21.06
C ALA A 152 8.42 19.54 20.38
N SER A 153 7.22 19.32 20.96
CA SER A 153 6.19 18.47 20.35
C SER A 153 5.80 18.99 18.97
N ARG A 154 5.51 20.30 18.86
CA ARG A 154 5.15 20.93 17.58
C ARG A 154 6.29 20.89 16.57
N ALA A 155 7.53 21.06 17.02
CA ALA A 155 8.69 20.95 16.15
C ALA A 155 8.83 19.53 15.60
N TRP A 156 8.72 18.50 16.46
CA TRP A 156 8.70 17.10 16.05
C TRP A 156 7.57 16.80 15.07
N GLU A 157 6.35 17.28 15.34
CA GLU A 157 5.21 17.12 14.42
C GLU A 157 5.52 17.70 13.04
N ALA A 158 5.97 18.95 12.99
CA ALA A 158 6.30 19.64 11.74
C ALA A 158 7.43 18.93 10.97
N THR A 159 8.45 18.44 11.68
CA THR A 159 9.56 17.72 11.06
C THR A 159 9.14 16.38 10.50
N VAL A 160 8.43 15.57 11.28
CA VAL A 160 7.97 14.25 10.81
C VAL A 160 7.04 14.42 9.62
N ALA A 161 6.13 15.39 9.66
CA ALA A 161 5.26 15.69 8.53
C ALA A 161 6.05 16.10 7.28
N SER A 162 7.06 16.97 7.44
CA SER A 162 7.94 17.39 6.35
C SER A 162 8.72 16.22 5.75
N LEU A 163 9.29 15.35 6.58
CA LEU A 163 10.08 14.20 6.11
C LEU A 163 9.22 13.18 5.37
N VAL A 164 8.07 12.83 5.93
CA VAL A 164 7.12 11.91 5.30
C VAL A 164 6.65 12.47 3.96
N ALA A 165 6.30 13.75 3.90
CA ALA A 165 5.88 14.41 2.66
C ALA A 165 7.00 14.44 1.61
N THR A 166 8.24 14.77 2.00
CA THR A 166 9.40 14.76 1.08
C THR A 166 9.65 13.37 0.52
N VAL A 167 9.66 12.33 1.36
CA VAL A 167 9.88 10.94 0.92
C VAL A 167 8.74 10.49 0.00
N ALA A 168 7.48 10.77 0.35
CA ALA A 168 6.33 10.42 -0.48
C ALA A 168 6.36 11.12 -1.85
N ALA A 169 6.69 12.42 -1.88
CA ALA A 169 6.78 13.19 -3.12
C ALA A 169 7.92 12.70 -4.02
N ARG A 170 9.09 12.39 -3.43
CA ARG A 170 10.28 11.90 -4.15
C ARG A 170 10.15 10.46 -4.64
N SER A 171 9.46 9.60 -3.90
CA SER A 171 9.26 8.19 -4.29
C SER A 171 8.05 7.97 -5.22
N GLY A 172 7.17 8.97 -5.37
CA GLY A 172 5.84 8.75 -5.93
C GLY A 172 4.98 7.79 -5.08
N ALA A 173 5.34 7.64 -3.80
CA ALA A 173 4.77 6.71 -2.83
C ALA A 173 4.71 5.27 -3.33
N ASP A 174 5.77 4.76 -3.96
CA ASP A 174 5.82 3.47 -4.67
C ASP A 174 5.77 2.19 -3.78
N GLU A 175 6.35 1.05 -4.17
CA GLU A 175 6.32 -0.15 -3.30
C GLU A 175 7.22 -0.02 -2.08
N HIS A 176 8.28 0.75 -2.21
CA HIS A 176 9.41 0.78 -1.29
C HIS A 176 9.54 2.12 -0.56
N TRP A 177 8.70 3.11 -0.88
CA TRP A 177 8.66 4.38 -0.15
C TRP A 177 8.45 4.20 1.34
N TYR A 178 7.67 3.21 1.77
CA TYR A 178 7.36 3.00 3.17
C TYR A 178 8.60 2.56 3.97
N PRO A 179 9.34 1.50 3.55
CA PRO A 179 10.66 1.20 4.09
C PRO A 179 11.65 2.38 4.05
N VAL A 180 11.66 3.17 2.97
CA VAL A 180 12.56 4.33 2.86
C VAL A 180 12.14 5.45 3.83
N CYS A 181 10.84 5.69 4.00
CA CYS A 181 10.30 6.64 4.96
C CYS A 181 10.68 6.25 6.39
N ALA A 182 10.54 4.97 6.73
CA ALA A 182 11.00 4.45 8.01
C ALA A 182 12.50 4.68 8.22
N LEU A 183 13.31 4.44 7.19
CA LEU A 183 14.76 4.64 7.24
C LEU A 183 15.13 6.11 7.44
N VAL A 184 14.52 7.03 6.70
CA VAL A 184 14.75 8.48 6.83
C VAL A 184 14.37 8.98 8.22
N LEU A 185 13.26 8.50 8.79
CA LEU A 185 12.89 8.86 10.16
C LEU A 185 13.92 8.36 11.18
N LYS A 186 14.46 7.14 11.01
CA LYS A 186 15.55 6.63 11.88
C LYS A 186 16.81 7.48 11.74
N TRP A 187 17.18 7.88 10.52
CA TRP A 187 18.30 8.78 10.29
C TRP A 187 18.10 10.12 10.98
N PHE A 188 16.92 10.71 10.86
CA PHE A 188 16.63 11.97 11.52
C PHE A 188 16.67 11.85 13.06
N LEU A 189 16.11 10.77 13.63
CA LEU A 189 16.19 10.51 15.08
C LEU A 189 17.64 10.40 15.57
N ALA A 190 18.52 9.77 14.77
CA ALA A 190 19.95 9.67 15.09
C ALA A 190 20.66 11.03 15.01
N VAL A 191 20.37 11.84 14.00
CA VAL A 191 20.93 13.20 13.85
C VAL A 191 20.42 14.13 14.94
N ALA A 192 19.18 13.95 15.39
CA ALA A 192 18.59 14.66 16.53
C ALA A 192 19.09 14.15 17.91
N GLU A 193 20.07 13.25 17.95
CA GLU A 193 20.67 12.66 19.15
C GLU A 193 19.66 11.95 20.08
N VAL A 194 18.55 11.43 19.53
CA VAL A 194 17.62 10.59 20.27
C VAL A 194 18.30 9.25 20.58
N PRO A 195 18.29 8.74 21.83
CA PRO A 195 18.93 7.47 22.17
C PRO A 195 18.50 6.29 21.28
N GLY A 196 19.48 5.60 20.69
CA GLY A 196 19.27 4.66 19.59
C GLY A 196 18.63 3.31 19.93
N GLU A 197 18.53 2.93 21.21
CA GLU A 197 18.00 1.61 21.62
C GLU A 197 16.53 1.40 21.23
N ASN A 198 15.80 2.47 20.86
CA ASN A 198 14.37 2.45 20.56
C ASN A 198 13.97 2.98 19.17
N HIS A 199 14.88 3.33 18.26
CA HIS A 199 14.50 3.96 16.97
C HIS A 199 13.56 3.08 16.13
N ASP A 200 13.85 1.78 16.03
CA ASP A 200 12.98 0.83 15.32
C ASP A 200 11.60 0.76 15.94
N ALA A 201 11.53 0.64 17.27
CA ALA A 201 10.26 0.56 18.00
C ALA A 201 9.45 1.86 17.91
N LEU A 202 10.10 3.02 17.97
CA LEU A 202 9.48 4.33 17.85
C LEU A 202 8.91 4.55 16.45
N VAL A 203 9.69 4.24 15.41
CA VAL A 203 9.24 4.39 14.02
C VAL A 203 8.15 3.37 13.70
N ASP A 204 8.29 2.10 14.10
CA ASP A 204 7.23 1.11 13.91
C ASP A 204 5.96 1.48 14.68
N ALA A 205 6.06 2.06 15.88
CA ALA A 205 4.90 2.56 16.61
C ALA A 205 4.28 3.82 15.97
N ALA A 206 5.07 4.64 15.29
CA ALA A 206 4.67 5.92 14.67
C ALA A 206 4.16 5.80 13.23
N ILE A 207 4.61 4.83 12.45
CA ILE A 207 4.18 4.68 11.05
C ILE A 207 3.79 3.24 10.71
N GLY A 208 3.95 2.28 11.63
CA GLY A 208 3.63 0.86 11.48
C GLY A 208 2.23 0.59 10.95
N GLY A 209 2.11 0.17 9.68
CA GLY A 209 0.83 -0.14 9.05
C GLY A 209 -0.13 1.05 8.87
N ARG A 210 0.34 2.29 9.10
CA ARG A 210 -0.41 3.53 8.83
C ARG A 210 -0.34 3.97 7.38
N PHE A 211 0.73 3.58 6.68
CA PHE A 211 0.95 3.90 5.28
C PHE A 211 0.90 2.63 4.43
N TRP A 212 0.48 2.79 3.17
CA TRP A 212 0.42 1.72 2.20
C TRP A 212 1.41 1.96 1.06
N SER A 213 2.11 0.92 0.64
CA SER A 213 2.84 0.91 -0.62
C SER A 213 1.90 1.30 -1.77
N PHE A 214 2.35 2.19 -2.65
CA PHE A 214 1.63 2.71 -3.82
C PHE A 214 0.46 3.66 -3.53
N VAL A 215 0.40 4.22 -2.33
CA VAL A 215 -0.61 5.20 -1.92
C VAL A 215 0.12 6.39 -1.30
N SER A 216 -0.03 7.57 -1.90
CA SER A 216 0.42 8.80 -1.27
C SER A 216 -0.30 8.97 0.07
N PRO A 217 0.42 9.22 1.18
CA PRO A 217 -0.20 9.32 2.47
C PRO A 217 -1.13 10.53 2.51
N LEU A 218 -2.29 10.36 3.15
CA LEU A 218 -3.22 11.47 3.38
C LEU A 218 -2.60 12.43 4.40
N GLY A 219 -2.92 13.73 4.30
CA GLY A 219 -2.44 14.73 5.28
C GLY A 219 -2.78 14.36 6.72
N ALA A 220 -3.94 13.74 6.96
CA ALA A 220 -4.34 13.22 8.26
C ALA A 220 -3.49 12.03 8.73
N GLU A 221 -3.09 11.11 7.85
CA GLU A 221 -2.20 9.99 8.21
C GLU A 221 -0.79 10.48 8.55
N VAL A 222 -0.32 11.50 7.82
CA VAL A 222 0.94 12.17 8.09
C VAL A 222 0.88 12.90 9.44
N ALA A 223 -0.20 13.62 9.71
CA ALA A 223 -0.42 14.30 10.99
C ALA A 223 -0.50 13.31 12.15
N ASP A 224 -1.31 12.25 12.05
CA ASP A 224 -1.44 11.21 13.07
C ASP A 224 -0.09 10.53 13.37
N ALA A 225 0.69 10.24 12.32
CA ALA A 225 2.03 9.69 12.48
C ALA A 225 2.98 10.67 13.18
N ALA A 226 2.91 11.94 12.80
CA ALA A 226 3.72 13.01 13.34
C ALA A 226 3.39 13.29 14.82
N GLU A 227 2.12 13.42 15.17
CA GLU A 227 1.62 13.56 16.53
C GLU A 227 1.97 12.35 17.39
N SER A 228 1.77 11.14 16.85
CA SER A 228 2.11 9.91 17.56
C SER A 228 3.61 9.86 17.90
N LEU A 229 4.49 10.23 16.96
CA LEU A 229 5.94 10.23 17.20
C LEU A 229 6.35 11.36 18.16
N ALA A 230 5.82 12.56 17.98
CA ALA A 230 6.08 13.69 18.86
C ALA A 230 5.65 13.42 20.30
N ALA A 231 4.47 12.82 20.50
CA ALA A 231 3.98 12.44 21.81
C ALA A 231 4.88 11.38 22.48
N MET A 232 5.36 10.40 21.72
CA MET A 232 6.30 9.40 22.23
C MET A 232 7.66 9.99 22.62
N LEU A 233 8.14 11.00 21.88
CA LEU A 233 9.44 11.64 22.12
C LEU A 233 9.42 12.68 23.24
N THR A 234 8.29 13.38 23.41
CA THR A 234 8.19 14.51 24.37
C THR A 234 7.39 14.18 25.63
N GLY A 235 6.59 13.10 25.61
CA GLY A 235 5.65 12.77 26.68
C GLY A 235 4.44 13.71 26.75
N VAL A 236 4.28 14.63 25.79
CA VAL A 236 3.15 15.55 25.70
C VAL A 236 2.09 14.94 24.78
N PRO A 237 0.85 14.69 25.25
CA PRO A 237 -0.21 14.20 24.38
C PRO A 237 -0.66 15.28 23.40
N ALA A 238 -1.14 14.86 22.22
CA ALA A 238 -1.74 15.74 21.22
C ALA A 238 -2.84 16.62 21.85
N ALA A 239 -2.94 17.88 21.40
CA ALA A 239 -3.99 18.76 21.86
C ALA A 239 -5.35 18.22 21.39
N PRO A 240 -6.39 18.15 22.25
CA PRO A 240 -7.68 17.53 21.90
C PRO A 240 -8.48 18.28 20.82
N ASP A 241 -8.06 19.47 20.40
CA ASP A 241 -8.78 20.36 19.50
C ASP A 241 -7.92 20.75 18.28
N ASP A 242 -7.68 19.85 17.32
CA ASP A 242 -7.10 20.22 16.01
C ASP A 242 -7.71 19.36 14.89
N VAL A 243 -8.89 19.75 14.43
CA VAL A 243 -9.46 19.26 13.15
C VAL A 243 -8.67 19.93 12.02
N TRP A 244 -7.84 19.16 11.32
CA TRP A 244 -7.21 19.59 10.06
C TRP A 244 -8.30 19.86 9.01
N PRO A 245 -8.33 21.02 8.33
CA PRO A 245 -9.23 21.23 7.20
C PRO A 245 -8.84 20.33 6.01
N ASP A 246 -9.86 19.73 5.39
CA ASP A 246 -9.80 18.79 4.26
C ASP A 246 -9.25 19.38 2.95
N THR A 247 -8.79 20.64 2.94
CA THR A 247 -8.42 21.38 1.73
C THR A 247 -6.94 21.74 1.69
N TRP A 248 -6.09 20.70 1.63
CA TRP A 248 -4.70 20.87 1.19
C TRP A 248 -4.60 20.83 -0.35
N PRO A 249 -4.11 21.89 -1.03
CA PRO A 249 -3.84 23.24 -0.53
C PRO A 249 -4.70 24.28 -1.27
N GLN A 250 -5.85 24.68 -0.71
CA GLN A 250 -6.45 25.98 -1.04
C GLN A 250 -6.99 26.79 0.17
N ASP A 251 -7.23 26.23 1.36
CA ASP A 251 -7.80 27.03 2.47
C ASP A 251 -7.20 26.71 3.87
N TRP A 252 -5.87 26.66 3.95
CA TRP A 252 -5.14 26.47 5.21
C TRP A 252 -5.16 27.73 6.13
N PRO A 253 -5.33 27.62 7.47
CA PRO A 253 -5.31 28.77 8.38
C PRO A 253 -3.91 29.42 8.46
N SER A 254 -3.84 30.70 8.10
CA SER A 254 -2.63 31.41 7.67
C SER A 254 -1.57 31.76 8.74
N TRP A 255 -1.79 31.49 10.03
CA TRP A 255 -0.84 31.88 11.09
C TRP A 255 0.06 30.75 11.60
N ARG A 256 -0.21 29.49 11.24
CA ARG A 256 0.67 28.33 11.53
C ARG A 256 1.62 28.00 10.37
N SER A 257 1.50 28.71 9.24
CA SER A 257 2.27 28.52 7.99
C SER A 257 3.39 29.53 7.76
N THR A 258 3.66 30.46 8.68
CA THR A 258 4.67 31.52 8.46
C THR A 258 6.11 31.06 8.61
N GLU A 259 6.36 29.81 9.01
CA GLU A 259 7.71 29.28 9.28
C GLU A 259 8.01 27.95 8.55
N LEU A 260 7.23 27.56 7.52
CA LEU A 260 7.52 26.35 6.72
C LEU A 260 7.82 26.73 5.25
N PRO A 261 8.97 26.32 4.68
CA PRO A 261 9.30 26.57 3.27
C PRO A 261 8.31 25.85 2.35
N THR A 262 7.57 26.62 1.54
CA THR A 262 6.54 26.12 0.63
C THR A 262 7.10 25.43 -0.62
N ALA A 263 6.40 24.38 -1.07
CA ALA A 263 6.59 23.61 -2.30
C ALA A 263 6.31 24.40 -3.61
N ALA A 264 6.64 25.70 -3.66
CA ALA A 264 6.33 26.58 -4.79
C ALA A 264 7.29 26.44 -6.00
N ARG A 265 8.00 25.33 -6.15
CA ARG A 265 8.94 25.08 -7.27
C ARG A 265 8.71 23.77 -8.05
N ALA A 266 7.63 23.03 -7.81
CA ALA A 266 7.32 21.83 -8.60
C ALA A 266 6.38 22.18 -9.78
N PRO A 267 6.77 21.96 -11.05
CA PRO A 267 5.88 22.12 -12.19
C PRO A 267 4.76 21.07 -12.16
N TRP A 268 3.56 21.48 -12.54
CA TRP A 268 2.41 20.60 -12.72
C TRP A 268 2.68 19.59 -13.84
N VAL A 269 2.53 18.29 -13.54
CA VAL A 269 2.68 17.20 -14.51
C VAL A 269 1.31 16.62 -14.85
N THR A 270 0.99 16.53 -16.14
CA THR A 270 -0.17 15.82 -16.66
C THR A 270 0.11 14.31 -16.66
N ALA A 271 -0.72 13.51 -15.99
CA ALA A 271 -0.52 12.07 -15.86
C ALA A 271 -0.70 11.32 -17.21
N PRO A 272 0.09 10.26 -17.50
CA PRO A 272 -0.04 9.46 -18.72
C PRO A 272 -1.35 8.64 -18.76
N ALA A 273 -1.80 8.30 -19.96
CA ALA A 273 -3.05 7.58 -20.23
C ALA A 273 -2.94 6.08 -19.84
N VAL A 274 -3.06 5.77 -18.54
CA VAL A 274 -3.23 4.40 -18.04
C VAL A 274 -4.68 3.94 -18.31
N PRO A 275 -4.89 2.74 -18.90
CA PRO A 275 -6.23 2.19 -19.12
C PRO A 275 -7.06 2.19 -17.83
N ASP A 276 -8.31 2.67 -17.94
CA ASP A 276 -9.22 2.77 -16.82
C ASP A 276 -9.65 1.36 -16.37
N THR A 277 -9.09 0.89 -15.27
CA THR A 277 -9.34 -0.45 -14.70
C THR A 277 -10.78 -0.60 -14.26
N LEU A 278 -11.42 0.50 -13.84
CA LEU A 278 -12.85 0.52 -13.54
C LEU A 278 -13.69 0.28 -14.81
N GLU A 279 -13.29 0.86 -15.94
CA GLU A 279 -13.98 0.63 -17.22
C GLU A 279 -13.84 -0.82 -17.68
N ALA A 280 -12.63 -1.39 -17.56
CA ALA A 280 -12.41 -2.80 -17.83
C ALA A 280 -13.26 -3.70 -16.91
N TRP A 281 -13.38 -3.36 -15.62
CA TRP A 281 -14.26 -4.07 -14.71
C TRP A 281 -15.73 -4.01 -15.14
N ARG A 282 -16.23 -2.85 -15.54
CA ARG A 282 -17.62 -2.70 -16.00
C ARG A 282 -17.95 -3.63 -17.18
N GLN A 283 -17.03 -3.76 -18.13
CA GLN A 283 -17.17 -4.69 -19.26
C GLN A 283 -17.17 -6.15 -18.80
N VAL A 284 -16.26 -6.53 -17.90
CA VAL A 284 -16.21 -7.88 -17.31
C VAL A 284 -17.48 -8.19 -16.53
N ARG A 285 -17.97 -7.23 -15.75
CA ARG A 285 -19.17 -7.33 -14.92
C ARG A 285 -20.41 -7.60 -15.77
N GLU A 286 -20.55 -6.91 -16.90
CA GLU A 286 -21.67 -7.07 -17.83
C GLU A 286 -21.59 -8.40 -18.61
N ALA A 287 -20.38 -8.82 -18.99
CA ALA A 287 -20.17 -10.06 -19.75
C ALA A 287 -20.34 -11.34 -18.91
N ALA A 288 -20.13 -11.27 -17.59
CA ALA A 288 -20.21 -12.43 -16.69
C ALA A 288 -21.65 -12.94 -16.53
N ARG A 289 -21.81 -14.26 -16.60
CA ARG A 289 -23.12 -14.93 -16.54
C ARG A 289 -23.55 -15.17 -15.10
N TRP A 290 -23.69 -14.11 -14.31
CA TRP A 290 -23.91 -14.19 -12.86
C TRP A 290 -25.05 -15.12 -12.43
N GLU A 291 -26.16 -15.14 -13.17
CA GLU A 291 -27.33 -16.00 -12.95
C GLU A 291 -27.03 -17.50 -13.11
N HIS A 292 -26.04 -17.84 -13.93
CA HIS A 292 -25.72 -19.21 -14.35
C HIS A 292 -24.30 -19.65 -13.95
N ALA A 293 -23.51 -18.77 -13.34
CA ALA A 293 -22.11 -19.03 -12.98
C ALA A 293 -21.97 -20.18 -11.95
N VAL A 294 -22.98 -20.36 -11.11
CA VAL A 294 -23.01 -21.35 -10.05
C VAL A 294 -24.44 -21.63 -9.61
N GLU A 295 -24.71 -22.87 -9.19
CA GLU A 295 -26.00 -23.27 -8.62
C GLU A 295 -26.37 -22.42 -7.41
N HIS A 296 -27.67 -22.27 -7.21
CA HIS A 296 -28.20 -21.58 -6.04
C HIS A 296 -27.85 -22.34 -4.75
N VAL A 297 -27.22 -21.66 -3.80
CA VAL A 297 -26.93 -22.19 -2.47
C VAL A 297 -27.53 -21.24 -1.45
N THR A 298 -28.53 -21.71 -0.70
CA THR A 298 -29.20 -20.92 0.36
C THR A 298 -28.70 -21.32 1.75
N GLY A 299 -28.91 -20.45 2.74
CA GLY A 299 -28.74 -20.80 4.15
C GLY A 299 -29.95 -21.52 4.76
N PRO A 300 -29.96 -21.68 6.11
CA PRO A 300 -28.92 -21.24 7.02
C PRO A 300 -27.66 -22.13 6.97
N VAL A 301 -26.48 -21.52 7.00
CA VAL A 301 -25.19 -22.22 7.08
C VAL A 301 -24.27 -21.45 8.02
N ARG A 302 -23.97 -22.02 9.20
CA ARG A 302 -23.06 -21.42 10.17
C ARG A 302 -22.43 -22.48 11.07
N THR A 303 -21.21 -22.20 11.54
CA THR A 303 -20.60 -22.96 12.64
C THR A 303 -20.41 -22.07 13.86
N ALA A 304 -19.74 -22.56 14.91
CA ALA A 304 -19.32 -21.72 16.03
C ALA A 304 -18.27 -20.65 15.63
N ARG A 305 -17.69 -20.75 14.42
CA ARG A 305 -16.66 -19.83 13.92
C ARG A 305 -17.22 -18.88 12.88
N ASP A 306 -16.75 -17.65 12.94
CA ASP A 306 -16.97 -16.62 11.92
C ASP A 306 -15.64 -16.25 11.28
N GLY A 307 -15.38 -16.84 10.11
CA GLY A 307 -14.12 -16.70 9.41
C GLY A 307 -13.84 -15.28 8.93
N ILE A 308 -14.86 -14.45 8.68
CA ILE A 308 -14.69 -13.05 8.28
C ILE A 308 -14.36 -12.21 9.51
N ALA A 309 -15.15 -12.34 10.59
CA ALA A 309 -14.88 -11.63 11.84
C ALA A 309 -13.50 -11.99 12.42
N GLU A 310 -13.15 -13.28 12.44
CA GLU A 310 -11.83 -13.75 12.88
C GLU A 310 -10.70 -13.19 12.01
N HIS A 311 -10.88 -13.11 10.68
CA HIS A 311 -9.85 -12.56 9.80
C HIS A 311 -9.64 -11.06 10.04
N LEU A 312 -10.73 -10.30 10.17
CA LEU A 312 -10.67 -8.86 10.42
C LEU A 312 -10.12 -8.55 11.82
N ALA A 313 -10.41 -9.39 12.82
CA ALA A 313 -9.94 -9.21 14.20
C ALA A 313 -8.43 -9.45 14.41
N ARG A 314 -7.76 -10.20 13.52
CA ARG A 314 -6.32 -10.53 13.64
C ARG A 314 -5.37 -9.33 13.51
N ARG A 315 -5.87 -8.14 13.14
CA ARG A 315 -5.06 -6.92 13.04
C ARG A 315 -4.89 -6.25 14.41
N LYS A 316 -3.62 -6.06 14.80
CA LYS A 316 -3.19 -5.69 16.16
C LYS A 316 -3.76 -4.36 16.69
N TYR A 317 -4.12 -3.42 15.80
CA TYR A 317 -4.58 -2.07 16.18
C TYR A 317 -6.01 -1.70 15.71
N ASP A 318 -6.59 -2.45 14.76
CA ASP A 318 -7.93 -2.19 14.18
C ASP A 318 -8.98 -3.26 14.53
N GLY A 319 -8.58 -4.37 15.16
CA GLY A 319 -9.43 -5.54 15.31
C GLY A 319 -10.76 -5.27 16.01
N SER A 320 -10.78 -4.47 17.08
CA SER A 320 -12.01 -4.13 17.81
C SER A 320 -12.97 -3.25 17.00
N ARG A 321 -12.43 -2.31 16.21
CA ARG A 321 -13.19 -1.44 15.31
C ARG A 321 -13.80 -2.22 14.16
N ALA A 322 -13.02 -3.12 13.57
CA ALA A 322 -13.49 -4.00 12.51
C ALA A 322 -14.58 -4.96 13.01
N LEU A 323 -14.45 -5.49 14.23
CA LEU A 323 -15.50 -6.29 14.86
C LEU A 323 -16.78 -5.46 15.13
N ALA A 324 -16.65 -4.21 15.57
CA ALA A 324 -17.82 -3.33 15.73
C ALA A 324 -18.52 -3.06 14.38
N ALA A 325 -17.76 -2.92 13.28
CA ALA A 325 -18.33 -2.81 11.94
C ALA A 325 -19.05 -4.11 11.50
N VAL A 326 -18.49 -5.28 11.83
CA VAL A 326 -19.12 -6.58 11.58
C VAL A 326 -20.47 -6.69 12.32
N GLU A 327 -20.58 -6.21 13.56
CA GLU A 327 -21.87 -6.19 14.27
C GLU A 327 -22.89 -5.27 13.59
N LEU A 328 -22.48 -4.10 13.08
CA LEU A 328 -23.37 -3.24 12.29
C LEU A 328 -23.84 -3.94 11.00
N VAL A 329 -22.94 -4.63 10.30
CA VAL A 329 -23.29 -5.41 9.10
C VAL A 329 -24.35 -6.46 9.43
N ARG A 330 -24.21 -7.18 10.55
CA ARG A 330 -25.20 -8.18 10.97
C ARG A 330 -26.56 -7.55 11.29
N ALA A 331 -26.55 -6.41 11.99
CA ALA A 331 -27.78 -5.68 12.30
C ALA A 331 -28.50 -5.23 11.01
N ASP A 332 -27.76 -4.63 10.07
CA ASP A 332 -28.29 -4.17 8.79
C ASP A 332 -28.76 -5.34 7.90
N ALA A 333 -28.06 -6.48 7.95
CA ALA A 333 -28.47 -7.69 7.23
C ALA A 333 -29.79 -8.25 7.78
N ALA A 334 -29.97 -8.25 9.11
CA ALA A 334 -31.18 -8.68 9.78
C ALA A 334 -32.36 -7.71 9.56
N GLU A 335 -32.10 -6.40 9.47
CA GLU A 335 -33.10 -5.39 9.14
C GLU A 335 -33.68 -5.60 7.72
N GLY A 336 -32.91 -6.16 6.80
CA GLY A 336 -33.31 -6.31 5.40
C GLY A 336 -32.96 -5.07 4.56
N GLY A 337 -33.68 -4.86 3.45
CA GLY A 337 -33.44 -3.74 2.52
C GLY A 337 -32.27 -3.94 1.53
N SER A 338 -32.02 -2.98 0.64
CA SER A 338 -30.91 -3.05 -0.32
C SER A 338 -29.57 -2.71 0.33
N LEU A 339 -28.46 -3.14 -0.28
CA LEU A 339 -27.15 -2.58 0.05
C LEU A 339 -27.03 -1.20 -0.60
N THR A 340 -26.54 -0.21 0.16
CA THR A 340 -26.39 1.18 -0.27
C THR A 340 -25.02 1.72 0.12
N PHE A 341 -24.56 2.78 -0.55
CA PHE A 341 -23.31 3.42 -0.17
C PHE A 341 -23.38 3.98 1.27
N ALA A 342 -24.54 4.49 1.70
CA ALA A 342 -24.72 4.99 3.06
C ALA A 342 -24.50 3.92 4.15
N ARG A 343 -24.87 2.67 3.87
CA ARG A 343 -24.55 1.53 4.75
C ARG A 343 -23.05 1.24 4.74
N LEU A 344 -22.43 1.17 3.56
CA LEU A 344 -20.97 1.00 3.44
C LEU A 344 -20.20 2.08 4.19
N GLU A 345 -20.56 3.36 4.02
CA GLU A 345 -19.95 4.48 4.72
C GLU A 345 -20.11 4.33 6.24
N THR A 346 -21.29 3.93 6.71
CA THR A 346 -21.54 3.74 8.15
C THR A 346 -20.63 2.65 8.75
N TRP A 347 -20.43 1.54 8.05
CA TRP A 347 -19.50 0.51 8.47
C TRP A 347 -18.04 0.99 8.37
N GLN A 348 -17.70 1.70 7.30
CA GLN A 348 -16.36 2.18 7.03
C GLN A 348 -15.91 3.25 8.04
N ARG A 349 -16.81 4.14 8.48
CA ARG A 349 -16.58 5.08 9.59
C ARG A 349 -16.14 4.37 10.86
N LYS A 350 -16.73 3.20 11.17
CA LYS A 350 -16.30 2.39 12.31
C LYS A 350 -14.91 1.82 12.10
N VAL A 351 -14.65 1.24 10.93
CA VAL A 351 -13.34 0.65 10.59
C VAL A 351 -12.23 1.68 10.67
N LEU A 352 -12.42 2.86 10.07
CA LEU A 352 -11.42 3.93 9.97
C LEU A 352 -11.42 4.86 11.18
N ALA A 353 -12.34 4.69 12.13
CA ALA A 353 -12.57 5.61 13.25
C ALA A 353 -12.74 7.08 12.80
N ALA A 354 -13.44 7.28 11.68
CA ALA A 354 -13.66 8.58 11.08
C ALA A 354 -15.12 9.05 11.26
N ALA A 355 -15.31 10.38 11.35
CA ALA A 355 -16.64 10.98 11.49
C ALA A 355 -17.49 10.86 10.20
N ALA A 356 -16.83 10.92 9.04
CA ALA A 356 -17.40 10.77 7.70
C ALA A 356 -16.40 10.02 6.80
N VAL A 357 -16.89 9.23 5.85
CA VAL A 357 -16.03 8.63 4.80
C VAL A 357 -16.77 8.77 3.47
N PRO A 358 -16.75 9.97 2.86
CA PRO A 358 -17.51 10.21 1.64
C PRO A 358 -16.97 9.39 0.47
N PHE A 359 -17.77 9.28 -0.58
CA PHE A 359 -17.31 8.72 -1.84
C PHE A 359 -16.16 9.59 -2.38
N ARG A 360 -15.08 8.97 -2.85
CA ARG A 360 -13.90 9.69 -3.36
C ARG A 360 -14.28 10.68 -4.46
N THR A 361 -13.65 11.85 -4.48
CA THR A 361 -13.88 12.88 -5.51
C THR A 361 -12.74 12.97 -6.53
N THR A 362 -11.75 12.09 -6.41
CA THR A 362 -10.57 12.03 -7.27
C THR A 362 -10.32 10.60 -7.75
N SER A 363 -9.54 10.45 -8.83
CA SER A 363 -9.20 9.12 -9.36
C SER A 363 -8.37 8.34 -8.33
N ALA A 364 -8.71 7.09 -8.09
CA ALA A 364 -7.95 6.20 -7.21
C ALA A 364 -6.98 5.35 -8.02
N TRP A 365 -5.94 4.87 -7.35
CA TRP A 365 -4.90 4.05 -7.96
C TRP A 365 -4.55 2.90 -7.04
N ALA A 366 -4.24 1.74 -7.63
CA ALA A 366 -3.79 0.56 -6.92
C ALA A 366 -2.65 -0.14 -7.66
N ARG A 367 -2.01 -1.09 -6.96
CA ARG A 367 -0.93 -1.94 -7.48
C ARG A 367 0.22 -1.17 -8.14
N GLY A 368 0.57 -0.02 -7.61
CA GLY A 368 1.68 0.78 -8.14
C GLY A 368 1.40 1.55 -9.38
N GLY A 369 0.23 2.18 -9.40
CA GLY A 369 -0.25 3.00 -10.50
C GLY A 369 -0.67 2.18 -11.72
N ARG A 370 -0.55 0.85 -11.67
CA ARG A 370 -0.95 -0.05 -12.77
C ARG A 370 -2.46 -0.17 -12.90
N GLU A 371 -3.16 -0.04 -11.78
CA GLU A 371 -4.62 -0.03 -11.77
C GLU A 371 -5.09 1.39 -11.49
N ARG A 372 -5.77 1.99 -12.47
CA ARG A 372 -6.39 3.30 -12.37
C ARG A 372 -7.89 3.13 -12.27
N TYR A 373 -8.49 3.69 -11.23
CA TYR A 373 -9.93 3.78 -11.10
C TYR A 373 -10.31 5.24 -11.31
N ALA A 374 -10.67 5.61 -12.55
CA ALA A 374 -11.00 6.99 -12.86
C ALA A 374 -12.15 7.49 -11.96
N TYR A 375 -12.09 8.75 -11.56
CA TYR A 375 -13.26 9.45 -11.03
C TYR A 375 -14.02 10.12 -12.16
N ARG A 376 -15.35 10.05 -12.09
CA ARG A 376 -16.30 10.77 -12.94
C ARG A 376 -17.51 11.14 -12.08
N GLU A 377 -18.17 12.24 -12.36
CA GLU A 377 -19.26 12.77 -11.51
C GLU A 377 -20.44 11.80 -11.39
N GLU A 378 -20.69 10.98 -12.41
CA GLU A 378 -21.74 9.96 -12.44
C GLU A 378 -21.42 8.70 -11.61
N LEU A 379 -20.16 8.56 -11.14
CA LEU A 379 -19.67 7.34 -10.54
C LEU A 379 -20.42 6.92 -9.26
N PRO A 380 -20.73 7.83 -8.31
CA PRO A 380 -21.50 7.47 -7.11
C PRO A 380 -22.88 6.90 -7.45
N GLY A 381 -23.59 7.49 -8.41
CA GLY A 381 -24.90 7.01 -8.84
C GLY A 381 -24.82 5.63 -9.51
N ALA A 382 -23.82 5.41 -10.36
CA ALA A 382 -23.61 4.11 -10.97
C ALA A 382 -23.19 3.03 -9.96
N PHE A 383 -22.44 3.40 -8.92
CA PHE A 383 -22.08 2.48 -7.84
C PHE A 383 -23.30 2.08 -7.02
N GLU A 384 -24.17 3.03 -6.70
CA GLU A 384 -25.40 2.78 -5.94
C GLU A 384 -26.30 1.74 -6.64
N VAL A 385 -26.40 1.80 -7.97
CA VAL A 385 -27.09 0.77 -8.78
C VAL A 385 -26.44 -0.60 -8.60
N CYS A 386 -25.11 -0.68 -8.71
CA CYS A 386 -24.38 -1.93 -8.53
C CYS A 386 -24.57 -2.54 -7.12
N LEU A 387 -24.64 -1.70 -6.09
CA LEU A 387 -24.90 -2.14 -4.71
C LEU A 387 -26.33 -2.66 -4.55
N ALA A 388 -27.33 -2.00 -5.13
CA ALA A 388 -28.72 -2.45 -5.06
C ALA A 388 -28.89 -3.86 -5.68
N GLU A 389 -28.23 -4.10 -6.81
CA GLU A 389 -28.21 -5.41 -7.50
C GLU A 389 -27.57 -6.54 -6.66
N ALA A 390 -26.80 -6.23 -5.62
CA ALA A 390 -26.23 -7.24 -4.73
C ALA A 390 -27.30 -8.00 -3.92
N THR A 391 -28.53 -7.48 -3.88
CA THR A 391 -29.66 -8.08 -3.15
C THR A 391 -30.76 -8.66 -4.05
N ASP A 392 -30.56 -8.67 -5.37
CA ASP A 392 -31.51 -9.25 -6.33
C ASP A 392 -31.62 -10.77 -6.18
N PRO A 393 -32.76 -11.36 -5.79
CA PRO A 393 -32.88 -12.81 -5.57
C PRO A 393 -32.79 -13.65 -6.86
N ALA A 394 -32.89 -13.05 -8.04
CA ALA A 394 -32.75 -13.78 -9.31
C ALA A 394 -31.32 -14.30 -9.52
N VAL A 395 -30.33 -13.65 -8.91
CA VAL A 395 -28.92 -14.04 -9.00
C VAL A 395 -28.53 -14.95 -7.82
N PRO A 396 -27.86 -16.10 -8.05
CA PRO A 396 -27.41 -16.99 -6.98
C PRO A 396 -26.58 -16.28 -5.89
N LEU A 397 -26.83 -16.63 -4.62
CA LEU A 397 -26.12 -16.03 -3.47
C LEU A 397 -24.59 -15.92 -3.65
N PRO A 398 -23.87 -16.99 -4.08
CA PRO A 398 -22.43 -16.90 -4.23
C PRO A 398 -22.00 -15.92 -5.33
N SER A 399 -22.79 -15.82 -6.41
CA SER A 399 -22.59 -14.85 -7.49
C SER A 399 -22.79 -13.42 -7.00
N ARG A 400 -23.83 -13.16 -6.19
CA ARG A 400 -24.07 -11.83 -5.61
C ARG A 400 -22.95 -11.39 -4.69
N ALA A 401 -22.53 -12.29 -3.80
CA ALA A 401 -21.43 -12.06 -2.87
C ALA A 401 -20.10 -11.78 -3.59
N ALA A 402 -19.78 -12.58 -4.61
CA ALA A 402 -18.59 -12.36 -5.45
C ALA A 402 -18.66 -11.04 -6.23
N ARG A 403 -19.80 -10.75 -6.86
CA ARG A 403 -20.01 -9.54 -7.66
C ARG A 403 -19.85 -8.28 -6.83
N VAL A 404 -20.50 -8.21 -5.65
CA VAL A 404 -20.39 -7.02 -4.79
C VAL A 404 -18.98 -6.83 -4.22
N TYR A 405 -18.29 -7.93 -3.90
CA TYR A 405 -16.90 -7.88 -3.46
C TYR A 405 -16.00 -7.23 -4.53
N LEU A 406 -16.17 -7.66 -5.79
CA LEU A 406 -15.42 -7.11 -6.91
C LEU A 406 -15.87 -5.68 -7.26
N ASP A 407 -17.16 -5.37 -7.18
CA ASP A 407 -17.69 -4.02 -7.39
C ASP A 407 -17.04 -3.03 -6.43
N VAL A 408 -17.00 -3.31 -5.13
CA VAL A 408 -16.35 -2.42 -4.15
C VAL A 408 -14.86 -2.25 -4.44
N LEU A 409 -14.15 -3.33 -4.80
CA LEU A 409 -12.71 -3.25 -5.09
C LEU A 409 -12.39 -2.39 -6.32
N HIS A 410 -13.20 -2.44 -7.37
CA HIS A 410 -12.94 -1.76 -8.65
C HIS A 410 -13.56 -0.37 -8.75
N PHE A 411 -14.73 -0.13 -8.14
CA PHE A 411 -15.22 1.24 -7.97
C PHE A 411 -14.31 2.04 -7.04
N HIS A 412 -13.70 1.34 -6.08
CA HIS A 412 -12.76 1.90 -5.13
C HIS A 412 -13.35 3.13 -4.43
N PRO A 413 -14.55 3.00 -3.82
CA PRO A 413 -15.37 4.15 -3.46
C PRO A 413 -14.77 5.04 -2.35
N PHE A 414 -13.88 4.50 -1.52
CA PHE A 414 -13.25 5.22 -0.41
C PHE A 414 -11.79 5.56 -0.72
N ALA A 415 -11.23 6.56 -0.04
CA ALA A 415 -9.80 6.86 -0.09
C ALA A 415 -8.95 5.73 0.52
N ASP A 416 -9.45 5.08 1.57
CA ASP A 416 -8.81 3.92 2.21
C ASP A 416 -9.84 2.84 2.57
N GLY A 417 -9.34 1.61 2.69
CA GLY A 417 -10.04 0.49 3.29
C GLY A 417 -11.05 -0.18 2.36
N ASN A 418 -10.92 0.00 1.04
CA ASN A 418 -11.81 -0.63 0.05
C ASN A 418 -11.82 -2.16 0.14
N ALA A 419 -10.70 -2.80 0.46
CA ALA A 419 -10.67 -4.25 0.70
C ALA A 419 -11.44 -4.67 1.96
N ARG A 420 -11.40 -3.85 3.03
CA ARG A 420 -12.16 -4.08 4.27
C ARG A 420 -13.65 -3.87 4.00
N SER A 421 -14.01 -2.79 3.30
CA SER A 421 -15.38 -2.53 2.85
C SER A 421 -15.91 -3.63 1.94
N ALA A 422 -15.11 -4.15 1.00
CA ALA A 422 -15.49 -5.26 0.13
C ALA A 422 -15.79 -6.53 0.92
N ALA A 423 -14.97 -6.84 1.93
CA ALA A 423 -15.22 -7.97 2.83
C ALA A 423 -16.54 -7.80 3.62
N LEU A 424 -16.83 -6.59 4.09
CA LEU A 424 -18.07 -6.27 4.81
C LEU A 424 -19.31 -6.33 3.89
N ALA A 425 -19.21 -5.83 2.65
CA ALA A 425 -20.27 -5.91 1.65
C ALA A 425 -20.58 -7.37 1.26
N LEU A 426 -19.54 -8.18 1.05
CA LEU A 426 -19.69 -9.62 0.84
C LEU A 426 -20.35 -10.29 2.04
N TYR A 427 -19.92 -9.93 3.26
CA TYR A 427 -20.47 -10.50 4.48
C TYR A 427 -21.95 -10.14 4.67
N PHE A 428 -22.34 -8.90 4.37
CA PHE A 428 -23.74 -8.47 4.36
C PHE A 428 -24.61 -9.37 3.48
N VAL A 429 -24.19 -9.59 2.24
CA VAL A 429 -24.95 -10.42 1.28
C VAL A 429 -25.13 -11.86 1.80
N LEU A 430 -24.09 -12.45 2.39
CA LEU A 430 -24.17 -13.79 2.98
C LEU A 430 -25.03 -13.82 4.25
N ALA A 431 -24.85 -12.85 5.15
CA ALA A 431 -25.53 -12.79 6.43
C ALA A 431 -27.05 -12.62 6.27
N ARG A 432 -27.51 -11.96 5.20
CA ARG A 432 -28.93 -11.85 4.86
C ARG A 432 -29.63 -13.18 4.61
N GLU A 433 -28.89 -14.16 4.13
CA GLU A 433 -29.39 -15.53 3.94
C GLU A 433 -28.94 -16.46 5.08
N GLU A 434 -28.57 -15.91 6.23
CA GLU A 434 -28.11 -16.66 7.40
C GLU A 434 -26.89 -17.55 7.10
N VAL A 435 -26.02 -17.10 6.20
CA VAL A 435 -24.75 -17.76 5.86
C VAL A 435 -23.58 -17.05 6.52
N VAL A 436 -22.86 -17.76 7.38
CA VAL A 436 -21.61 -17.32 8.04
C VAL A 436 -20.52 -18.34 7.74
N LEU A 437 -19.53 -17.95 6.94
CA LEU A 437 -18.43 -18.84 6.54
C LEU A 437 -17.54 -19.17 7.75
N ASP A 438 -17.20 -20.45 7.95
CA ASP A 438 -16.26 -20.85 9.02
C ASP A 438 -14.80 -20.45 8.71
N ARG A 439 -14.49 -20.23 7.42
CA ARG A 439 -13.17 -19.84 6.91
C ARG A 439 -13.34 -18.83 5.77
N ALA A 440 -12.70 -17.67 5.91
CA ALA A 440 -12.69 -16.63 4.87
C ALA A 440 -11.29 -16.16 4.46
N ALA A 441 -10.23 -16.53 5.20
CA ALA A 441 -8.87 -16.08 4.89
C ALA A 441 -8.44 -16.38 3.44
N PRO A 442 -8.69 -17.56 2.85
CA PRO A 442 -8.36 -17.81 1.44
C PRO A 442 -9.09 -16.89 0.46
N LEU A 443 -10.30 -16.44 0.76
CA LEU A 443 -11.06 -15.50 -0.06
C LEU A 443 -10.46 -14.09 0.03
N LEU A 444 -10.16 -13.65 1.26
CA LEU A 444 -9.73 -12.29 1.58
C LEU A 444 -8.23 -12.03 1.36
N MET A 445 -7.41 -13.08 1.37
CA MET A 445 -5.95 -12.98 1.15
C MET A 445 -5.54 -13.31 -0.28
N THR A 446 -6.43 -13.86 -1.09
CA THR A 446 -6.13 -14.22 -2.48
C THR A 446 -6.45 -13.06 -3.40
N ARG A 447 -5.52 -12.78 -4.32
CA ARG A 447 -5.79 -11.89 -5.45
C ARG A 447 -6.75 -12.58 -6.41
N TRP A 448 -7.82 -11.90 -6.77
CA TRP A 448 -8.74 -12.34 -7.83
C TRP A 448 -8.47 -11.51 -9.08
N PRO A 449 -7.55 -11.93 -9.98
CA PRO A 449 -7.41 -11.28 -11.27
C PRO A 449 -8.69 -11.52 -12.07
N THR A 450 -9.33 -10.46 -12.52
CA THR A 450 -10.53 -10.51 -13.36
C THR A 450 -10.24 -9.89 -14.73
N PRO A 451 -9.34 -10.48 -15.53
CA PRO A 451 -9.09 -10.00 -16.89
C PRO A 451 -10.29 -10.25 -17.82
N ASP A 452 -11.15 -11.19 -17.44
CA ASP A 452 -12.33 -11.60 -18.20
C ASP A 452 -13.47 -12.05 -17.25
N ALA A 453 -14.64 -12.28 -17.86
CA ALA A 453 -15.83 -12.79 -17.20
C ALA A 453 -15.61 -14.14 -16.48
N HIS A 454 -14.77 -15.03 -17.02
CA HIS A 454 -14.56 -16.36 -16.46
C HIS A 454 -13.84 -16.30 -15.10
N GLY A 455 -12.89 -15.37 -14.94
CA GLY A 455 -12.24 -15.08 -13.66
C GLY A 455 -13.24 -14.60 -12.60
N ALA A 456 -14.15 -13.70 -12.97
CA ALA A 456 -15.20 -13.19 -12.08
C ALA A 456 -16.18 -14.30 -11.66
N GLU A 457 -16.62 -15.15 -12.60
CA GLU A 457 -17.43 -16.35 -12.34
C GLU A 457 -16.68 -17.38 -11.47
N GLY A 458 -15.35 -17.45 -11.60
CA GLY A 458 -14.48 -18.27 -10.76
C GLY A 458 -14.57 -17.92 -9.28
N LEU A 459 -14.65 -16.63 -8.95
CA LEU A 459 -14.85 -16.18 -7.57
C LEU A 459 -16.22 -16.64 -7.03
N ALA A 460 -17.28 -16.56 -7.82
CA ALA A 460 -18.60 -17.04 -7.43
C ALA A 460 -18.58 -18.54 -7.09
N ARG A 461 -17.92 -19.36 -7.93
CA ARG A 461 -17.71 -20.80 -7.67
C ARG A 461 -16.89 -21.05 -6.41
N PHE A 462 -15.90 -20.20 -6.14
CA PHE A 462 -15.10 -20.30 -4.93
C PHE A 462 -15.90 -19.98 -3.67
N VAL A 463 -16.69 -18.90 -3.67
CA VAL A 463 -17.61 -18.58 -2.58
C VAL A 463 -18.57 -19.74 -2.32
N ALA A 464 -19.16 -20.32 -3.36
CA ALA A 464 -20.05 -21.48 -3.22
C ALA A 464 -19.35 -22.69 -2.60
N THR A 465 -18.07 -22.89 -2.93
CA THR A 465 -17.26 -23.96 -2.34
C THR A 465 -17.06 -23.73 -0.84
N LEU A 466 -16.80 -22.50 -0.41
CA LEU A 466 -16.68 -22.15 1.02
C LEU A 466 -18.00 -22.37 1.78
N ILE A 467 -19.14 -22.02 1.18
CA ILE A 467 -20.47 -22.28 1.78
C ILE A 467 -20.69 -23.80 1.92
N LYS A 468 -20.43 -24.58 0.87
CA LYS A 468 -20.55 -26.05 0.90
C LYS A 468 -19.60 -26.70 1.90
N GLN A 469 -18.40 -26.14 2.10
CA GLN A 469 -17.46 -26.59 3.14
C GLN A 469 -17.97 -26.29 4.53
N THR A 470 -18.44 -25.06 4.77
CA THR A 470 -19.02 -24.64 6.05
C THR A 470 -20.20 -25.53 6.46
N ARG A 471 -21.09 -25.85 5.50
CA ARG A 471 -22.22 -26.77 5.75
C ARG A 471 -21.76 -28.16 6.19
N ARG A 472 -20.76 -28.73 5.52
CA ARG A 472 -20.20 -30.02 5.93
C ARG A 472 -19.60 -29.98 7.33
N SER A 473 -18.92 -28.90 7.70
CA SER A 473 -18.42 -28.68 9.06
C SER A 473 -19.56 -28.63 10.09
N GLN A 474 -20.63 -27.90 9.78
CA GLN A 474 -21.84 -27.79 10.63
C GLN A 474 -22.50 -29.16 10.85
N ASP A 475 -22.72 -29.92 9.77
CA ASP A 475 -23.38 -31.23 9.83
C ASP A 475 -22.55 -32.25 10.63
N SER A 476 -21.22 -32.21 10.49
CA SER A 476 -20.32 -33.07 11.27
C SER A 476 -20.41 -32.78 12.76
N TYR A 477 -20.42 -31.50 13.15
CA TYR A 477 -20.55 -31.07 14.54
C TYR A 477 -21.90 -31.46 15.15
N LEU A 478 -23.01 -31.32 14.40
CA LEU A 478 -24.34 -31.76 14.86
C LEU A 478 -24.44 -33.29 14.95
N GLY A 479 -23.77 -34.02 14.05
CA GLY A 479 -23.68 -35.47 14.08
C GLY A 479 -22.95 -36.00 15.32
N ASP A 480 -21.89 -35.31 15.76
CA ASP A 480 -21.14 -35.67 16.96
C ASP A 480 -21.91 -35.34 18.25
N LEU A 481 -22.64 -34.20 18.29
CA LEU A 481 -23.51 -33.86 19.43
C LEU A 481 -24.66 -34.86 19.63
N ASN A 482 -25.23 -35.38 18.55
CA ASN A 482 -26.30 -36.39 18.61
C ASN A 482 -25.78 -37.82 18.91
N ARG A 483 -24.45 -38.01 18.97
CA ARG A 483 -23.79 -39.28 19.34
C ARG A 483 -23.14 -39.26 20.72
N ALA A 484 -23.14 -38.12 21.42
CA ALA A 484 -22.74 -38.05 22.81
C ALA A 484 -23.84 -38.68 23.69
N PRO A 485 -23.51 -39.65 24.57
CA PRO A 485 -24.48 -40.40 25.36
C PRO A 485 -25.22 -39.58 26.43
#